data_AF-A0A1V6MGV1-F1
#
_entry.id   AF-A0A1V6MGV1-F1
#
_cell.length_a   1.000
_cell.length_b   1.000
_cell.length_c   1.000
_cell.angle_alpha   90.00
_cell.angle_beta   90.00
_cell.angle_gamma   90.00
#
_symmetry.space_group_name_H-M   'P 1'
#
loop_
_entity.id
_entity.type
_entity.pdbx_description
1 polymer ?
#
loop_
_entity_poly.entity_id
_entity_poly.type
_entity_poly.pdbx_seq_one_letter_code
_entity_poly.pdbx_strand_id
1 'polypeptide(L)'
;MKWNLRWVAARQDIWRPTDLLAAFRRVGFNPSLSKVSALWGGTPVTVRLEDLDLICQALGCTVADLLEAEPAVTAGVEEAETQRAAGGERDPGPVRPVPRRDGPRRLHPPN
;
A
#
# COMPACT_ATOMS: atom_id res chain seq x y z
N MET A 1 0.34 6.62 3.57
CA MET A 1 0.36 6.61 5.06
C MET A 1 -1.02 6.98 5.55
N LYS A 2 -1.66 6.10 6.31
CA LYS A 2 -3.04 6.27 6.73
C LYS A 2 -3.12 6.61 8.22
N TRP A 3 -3.95 7.59 8.53
CA TRP A 3 -4.16 8.11 9.88
C TRP A 3 -5.49 7.62 10.45
N ASN A 4 -5.43 6.75 11.46
CA ASN A 4 -6.58 6.01 11.98
C ASN A 4 -7.13 6.58 13.31
N LEU A 5 -6.79 7.83 13.66
CA LEU A 5 -7.14 8.43 14.96
C LEU A 5 -8.62 8.33 15.31
N ARG A 6 -9.53 8.61 14.36
CA ARG A 6 -10.98 8.54 14.61
C ARG A 6 -11.43 7.13 15.00
N TRP A 7 -10.83 6.11 14.39
CA TRP A 7 -11.20 4.73 14.63
C TRP A 7 -10.65 4.24 15.98
N VAL A 8 -9.41 4.62 16.30
CA VAL A 8 -8.82 4.37 17.63
C VAL A 8 -9.61 5.10 18.73
N ALA A 9 -10.01 6.35 18.50
CA ALA A 9 -10.84 7.10 19.42
C ALA A 9 -12.22 6.45 19.64
N ALA A 10 -12.86 5.96 18.57
CA ALA A 10 -14.13 5.26 18.66
C ALA A 10 -14.04 3.96 19.48
N ARG A 11 -12.92 3.22 19.42
CA ARG A 11 -12.67 2.06 20.29
C ARG A 11 -12.63 2.41 21.78
N GLN A 12 -12.31 3.67 22.11
CA GLN A 12 -12.31 4.21 23.47
C GLN A 12 -13.57 5.03 23.79
N ASP A 13 -14.64 4.87 23.01
CA ASP A 13 -15.91 5.57 23.15
C ASP A 13 -15.81 7.11 23.04
N ILE A 14 -14.82 7.59 22.29
CA ILE A 14 -14.60 9.02 22.01
C ILE A 14 -15.13 9.33 20.61
N TRP A 15 -16.14 10.18 20.53
CA TRP A 15 -16.84 10.52 19.27
C TRP A 15 -16.64 11.97 18.83
N ARG A 16 -16.13 12.85 19.70
CA ARG A 16 -15.99 14.28 19.43
C ARG A 16 -14.56 14.75 19.70
N PRO A 17 -14.05 15.75 18.95
CA PRO A 17 -12.73 16.34 19.19
C PRO A 17 -12.57 16.94 20.59
N THR A 18 -13.67 17.43 21.19
CA THR A 18 -13.67 17.97 22.55
C THR A 18 -13.38 16.91 23.60
N ASP A 19 -13.93 15.70 23.40
CA ASP A 19 -13.76 14.57 24.31
C ASP A 19 -12.35 13.99 24.16
N LEU A 20 -11.82 13.99 22.93
CA LEU A 20 -10.43 13.66 22.65
C LEU A 20 -9.46 14.62 23.33
N LEU A 21 -9.73 15.94 23.28
CA LEU A 21 -8.94 16.94 24.00
C LEU A 21 -8.98 16.68 25.51
N ALA A 22 -10.13 16.31 26.07
CA ALA A 22 -10.25 15.95 27.48
C ALA A 22 -9.45 14.69 27.83
N ALA A 23 -9.33 13.72 26.91
CA ALA A 23 -8.47 12.54 27.09
C ALA A 23 -6.99 12.91 27.06
N PHE A 24 -6.55 13.73 26.10
CA PHE A 24 -5.17 14.21 26.01
C PHE A 24 -4.74 14.98 27.26
N ARG A 25 -5.61 15.83 27.81
CA ARG A 25 -5.30 16.61 29.01
C ARG A 25 -5.04 15.73 30.24
N ARG A 26 -5.64 14.54 30.31
CA ARG A 26 -5.41 13.60 31.43
C ARG A 26 -4.00 13.03 31.46
N VAL A 27 -3.32 12.96 30.31
CA VAL A 27 -1.94 12.48 30.20
C VAL A 27 -0.91 13.62 30.13
N GLY A 28 -1.34 14.86 30.39
CA GLY A 28 -0.48 16.05 30.32
C GLY A 28 -0.24 16.59 28.90
N PHE A 29 -0.90 16.03 27.89
CA PHE A 29 -0.86 16.56 26.53
C PHE A 29 -1.94 17.64 26.36
N ASN A 30 -1.55 18.91 26.24
CA ASN A 30 -2.48 20.04 26.20
C ASN A 30 -2.39 20.83 24.86
N PRO A 31 -2.69 20.20 23.71
CA PRO A 31 -2.77 20.91 22.44
C PRO A 31 -3.97 21.87 22.40
N SER A 32 -3.94 22.84 21.48
CA SER A 32 -5.12 23.68 21.21
C SER A 32 -6.25 22.85 20.59
N LEU A 33 -7.50 23.26 20.83
CA LEU A 33 -8.67 22.59 20.21
C LEU A 33 -8.56 22.58 18.68
N SER A 34 -8.04 23.65 18.07
CA SER A 34 -7.80 23.71 16.63
C SER A 34 -6.82 22.63 16.14
N LYS A 35 -5.75 22.35 16.90
CA LYS A 35 -4.81 21.25 16.58
C LYS A 35 -5.49 19.89 16.71
N VAL A 36 -6.32 19.68 17.73
CA VAL A 36 -7.08 18.43 17.90
C VAL A 36 -8.09 18.23 16.77
N SER A 37 -8.81 19.29 16.37
CA SER A 37 -9.73 19.24 15.24
C SER A 37 -9.02 18.95 13.92
N ALA A 38 -7.83 19.51 13.70
CA ALA A 38 -7.02 19.20 12.51
C ALA A 38 -6.59 17.73 12.49
N LEU A 39 -6.11 17.20 13.63
CA LEU A 39 -5.78 15.78 13.79
C LEU A 39 -7.01 14.87 13.62
N TRP A 40 -8.18 15.31 14.06
CA TRP A 40 -9.43 14.55 13.90
C TRP A 40 -9.92 14.52 12.44
N GLY A 41 -9.67 15.60 11.70
CA GLY A 41 -10.17 15.78 10.33
C GLY A 41 -9.36 15.04 9.27
N GLY A 42 -8.06 14.79 9.49
CA GLY A 42 -7.23 14.13 8.49
C GLY A 42 -5.80 13.86 8.94
N THR A 43 -4.99 13.37 8.01
CA THR A 43 -3.58 13.02 8.23
C THR A 43 -2.74 14.29 8.45
N PRO A 44 -2.05 14.43 9.59
CA PRO A 44 -1.16 15.57 9.81
C PRO A 44 0.06 15.52 8.88
N VAL A 45 0.54 16.68 8.45
CA VAL A 45 1.78 16.80 7.65
C VAL A 45 3.00 16.48 8.50
N THR A 46 3.00 16.94 9.75
CA THR A 46 4.06 16.70 10.72
C THR A 46 3.45 16.31 12.07
N VAL A 47 4.04 15.31 12.70
CA VAL A 47 3.74 14.95 14.09
C VAL A 47 5.06 14.69 14.79
N ARG A 48 5.17 15.20 16.00
CA ARG A 48 6.31 14.97 16.89
C ARG A 48 6.22 13.55 17.44
N LEU A 49 7.36 12.88 17.59
CA LEU A 49 7.37 11.52 18.14
C LEU A 49 6.89 11.53 19.60
N GLU A 50 7.29 12.55 20.37
CA GLU A 50 6.81 12.76 21.73
C GLU A 50 5.29 12.98 21.81
N ASP A 51 4.71 13.72 20.86
CA ASP A 51 3.25 13.92 20.79
C ASP A 51 2.56 12.58 20.47
N LEU A 52 3.17 11.75 19.63
CA LEU A 52 2.59 10.48 19.19
C LEU A 52 2.51 9.47 20.34
N ASP A 53 3.55 9.40 21.17
CA ASP A 53 3.55 8.56 22.38
C ASP A 53 2.46 9.00 23.36
N LEU A 54 2.30 10.30 23.57
CA LEU A 54 1.25 10.86 24.44
C LEU A 54 -0.16 10.60 23.90
N ILE A 55 -0.36 10.70 22.58
CA ILE A 55 -1.63 10.36 21.93
C ILE A 55 -1.95 8.88 22.16
N CYS A 56 -0.97 8.00 21.96
CA CYS A 56 -1.11 6.56 22.19
C CYS A 56 -1.41 6.25 23.66
N GLN A 57 -0.74 6.93 24.59
CA GLN A 57 -0.98 6.80 26.03
C GLN A 57 -2.40 7.24 26.42
N ALA A 58 -2.89 8.36 25.86
CA ALA A 58 -4.25 8.84 26.13
C ALA A 58 -5.34 7.92 25.59
N LEU A 59 -5.07 7.26 24.46
CA LEU A 59 -6.00 6.39 23.76
C LEU A 59 -5.77 4.90 24.05
N GLY A 60 -4.81 4.55 24.90
CA GLY A 60 -4.47 3.16 25.21
C GLY A 60 -4.19 2.29 23.97
N CYS A 61 -3.54 2.85 22.95
CA CYS A 61 -3.28 2.18 21.67
C CYS A 61 -1.78 2.09 21.36
N THR A 62 -1.43 1.37 20.29
CA THR A 62 -0.06 1.37 19.76
C THR A 62 0.10 2.34 18.60
N VAL A 63 1.34 2.68 18.26
CA VAL A 63 1.66 3.51 17.08
C VAL A 63 1.13 2.87 15.80
N ALA A 64 1.17 1.53 15.69
CA ALA A 64 0.68 0.80 14.53
C ALA A 64 -0.85 0.85 14.37
N ASP A 65 -1.60 0.98 15.47
CA ASP A 65 -3.05 1.22 15.40
C ASP A 65 -3.37 2.62 14.85
N LEU A 66 -2.50 3.59 15.12
CA LEU A 66 -2.69 5.00 14.81
C LEU A 66 -2.19 5.36 13.40
N LEU A 67 -1.02 4.84 13.02
CA LEU A 67 -0.36 5.05 11.73
C LEU A 67 -0.19 3.72 11.01
N GLU A 68 -0.89 3.58 9.89
CA GLU A 68 -0.80 2.40 9.03
C GLU A 68 0.02 2.75 7.79
N ALA A 69 1.10 2.00 7.57
CA ALA A 69 1.92 2.13 6.38
C ALA A 69 1.14 1.56 5.19
N GLU A 70 0.84 2.42 4.23
CA GLU A 70 0.33 1.94 2.95
C GLU A 70 1.51 1.42 2.15
N PRO A 71 1.40 0.22 1.55
CA PRO A 71 2.45 -0.28 0.68
C PRO A 71 2.66 0.77 -0.41
N ALA A 72 3.87 1.33 -0.45
CA ALA A 72 4.24 2.10 -1.61
C ALA A 72 4.05 1.18 -2.81
N VAL A 73 3.29 1.64 -3.80
CA VAL A 73 3.44 1.11 -5.15
C VAL A 73 4.83 1.50 -5.60
N THR A 74 5.84 0.80 -5.07
CA THR A 74 7.09 0.66 -5.77
C THR A 74 6.68 -0.05 -7.03
N ALA A 75 6.58 0.70 -8.12
CA ALA A 75 6.87 0.11 -9.40
C ALA A 75 8.30 -0.43 -9.27
N GLY A 76 8.43 -1.65 -8.75
CA GLY A 76 9.41 -2.54 -9.36
C GLY A 76 9.06 -2.48 -10.86
N VAL A 77 10.00 -2.21 -11.77
CA VAL A 77 11.30 -2.89 -11.81
C VAL A 77 11.12 -4.25 -11.14
N GLU A 78 10.12 -4.98 -11.61
CA GLU A 78 10.19 -6.43 -11.64
C GLU A 78 11.51 -6.67 -12.35
N GLU A 79 12.54 -6.90 -11.54
CA GLU A 79 13.67 -7.68 -11.95
C GLU A 79 13.06 -8.84 -12.71
N ALA A 80 13.25 -8.81 -14.02
CA ALA A 80 13.12 -9.97 -14.86
C ALA A 80 14.21 -10.95 -14.41
N GLU A 81 14.03 -11.57 -13.24
CA GLU A 81 14.47 -12.93 -12.98
C GLU A 81 13.57 -13.86 -13.80
N THR A 82 13.55 -13.62 -15.12
CA THR A 82 13.49 -14.71 -16.07
C THR A 82 14.74 -15.51 -15.78
N GLN A 83 14.57 -16.59 -15.02
CA GLN A 83 15.55 -17.64 -14.85
C GLN A 83 16.13 -17.99 -16.22
N ARG A 84 17.27 -17.38 -16.55
CA ARG A 84 18.16 -17.86 -17.59
C ARG A 84 18.81 -19.11 -17.02
N ALA A 85 18.10 -20.22 -17.12
CA ALA A 85 18.75 -21.52 -17.14
C ALA A 85 19.51 -21.61 -18.47
N ALA A 86 20.76 -21.15 -18.44
CA ALA A 86 21.73 -21.38 -19.49
C ALA A 86 22.08 -22.88 -19.49
N GLY A 87 21.27 -23.67 -20.20
CA GLY A 87 21.65 -25.01 -20.63
C GLY A 87 22.69 -24.90 -21.74
N GLY A 88 23.97 -24.88 -21.36
CA GLY A 88 25.04 -25.20 -22.29
C GLY A 88 25.00 -26.68 -22.62
N GLU A 89 24.82 -27.01 -23.89
CA GLU A 89 25.79 -27.73 -24.73
C GLU A 89 25.14 -27.93 -26.12
N ARG A 90 25.89 -27.63 -27.17
CA ARG A 90 25.48 -27.88 -28.56
C ARG A 90 25.54 -29.37 -28.85
N ASP A 91 24.41 -29.96 -29.27
CA ASP A 91 24.42 -31.13 -30.15
C ASP A 91 23.19 -31.10 -31.07
N PRO A 92 23.33 -31.21 -32.42
CA PRO A 92 22.23 -31.04 -33.34
C PRO A 92 21.51 -32.38 -33.57
N GLY A 93 20.39 -32.60 -32.88
CA GLY A 93 19.47 -33.68 -33.22
C GLY A 93 18.78 -33.42 -34.58
N PRO A 94 18.53 -34.44 -35.41
CA PRO A 94 18.06 -34.24 -36.78
C PRO A 94 16.64 -33.68 -36.81
N VAL A 95 16.51 -32.46 -37.32
CA VAL A 95 15.23 -31.82 -37.65
C VAL A 95 14.60 -32.59 -38.81
N ARG A 96 13.54 -33.37 -38.53
CA ARG A 96 12.74 -34.01 -39.58
C ARG A 96 11.88 -32.96 -40.28
N PRO A 97 12.03 -32.72 -41.60
CA PRO A 97 11.18 -31.78 -42.31
C PRO A 97 9.75 -32.35 -42.45
N VAL A 98 8.75 -31.57 -42.07
CA VAL A 98 7.33 -31.90 -42.30
C VAL A 98 6.92 -31.29 -43.65
N PRO A 99 6.40 -32.07 -44.62
CA PRO A 99 5.99 -31.52 -45.91
C PRO A 99 4.75 -30.64 -45.73
N ARG A 100 4.81 -29.41 -46.24
CA ARG A 100 3.67 -28.49 -46.32
C ARG A 100 2.69 -29.03 -47.36
N ARG A 101 1.43 -29.24 -46.95
CA ARG A 101 0.37 -29.71 -47.84
C ARG A 101 -0.16 -28.52 -48.64
N ASP A 102 0.34 -28.35 -49.86
CA ASP A 102 -0.18 -27.41 -50.84
C ASP A 102 -1.63 -27.79 -51.20
N GLY A 103 -2.59 -26.97 -50.78
CA GLY A 103 -3.99 -27.06 -51.19
C GLY A 103 -4.18 -26.60 -52.64
N PRO A 104 -5.16 -27.14 -53.38
CA PRO A 104 -5.25 -26.96 -54.82
C PRO A 104 -5.63 -25.53 -55.20
N ARG A 105 -4.79 -24.92 -56.05
CA ARG A 105 -5.09 -23.69 -56.79
C ARG A 105 -6.32 -23.91 -57.67
N ARG A 106 -7.37 -23.11 -57.48
CA ARG A 106 -8.35 -22.83 -58.56
C ARG A 106 -8.31 -21.34 -58.88
N LEU A 107 -8.17 -21.07 -60.18
CA LEU A 107 -8.04 -19.76 -60.79
C LEU A 107 -9.41 -19.07 -60.95
N HIS A 108 -9.35 -17.74 -60.86
CA HIS A 108 -10.28 -16.61 -61.03
C HIS A 108 -11.42 -16.71 -62.09
N PRO A 109 -12.46 -15.81 -62.12
CA PRO A 109 -12.32 -14.36 -62.35
C PRO A 109 -13.27 -13.40 -61.56
N PRO A 110 -12.98 -12.08 -61.56
CA PRO A 110 -13.82 -11.03 -60.97
C PRO A 110 -14.82 -10.43 -61.98
N ASN A 111 -15.96 -9.93 -61.46
CA ASN A 111 -16.84 -8.95 -62.12
C ASN A 111 -17.04 -7.78 -61.17
#